data_AF-A0A382IIP6-F1
#
_entry.id   AF-A0A382IIP6-F1
#
_cell.length_a   1.000
_cell.length_b   1.000
_cell.length_c   1.000
_cell.angle_alpha   90.00
_cell.angle_beta   90.00
_cell.angle_gamma   90.00
#
_symmetry.space_group_name_H-M   'P 1'
#
loop_
_entity.id
_entity.type
_entity.pdbx_description
1 polymer ?
#
loop_
_entity_poly.entity_id
_entity_poly.type
_entity_poly.pdbx_seq_one_letter_code
_entity_poly.pdbx_strand_id
1 'polypeptide(L)'
;MNSISIISFILATAGVAIFTYRIVRGMKKSDNATEEYFTGGRALGWPIVAGSLLLTNLSTEQLVGLNGAVFGDKALVGIAWEALAAFAMIATALVFLPHYLASGFTTTPAFLEKRFDKTTRSMVSGLFLFGYVTVLLPVVLYTGSLALIGMFDLDLPLWMVAATIGILGSSYAIVGGLKSVAVSDTLNG
;
A
#
# COMPACT_ATOMS: atom_id res chain seq x y z
N MET A 1 18.02 -21.91 8.20
CA MET A 1 16.55 -21.71 8.26
C MET A 1 15.93 -22.33 9.50
N ASN A 2 15.33 -21.51 10.38
CA ASN A 2 14.51 -21.99 11.49
C ASN A 2 13.10 -22.34 10.98
N SER A 3 12.74 -23.62 10.96
CA SER A 3 11.45 -24.11 10.44
C SER A 3 10.25 -23.45 11.14
N ILE A 4 10.40 -23.08 12.41
CA ILE A 4 9.37 -22.39 13.19
C ILE A 4 9.03 -21.04 12.58
N SER A 5 10.04 -20.26 12.16
CA SER A 5 9.83 -18.93 11.57
C SER A 5 9.09 -19.01 10.23
N ILE A 6 9.41 -20.00 9.40
CA ILE A 6 8.77 -20.17 8.08
C ILE A 6 7.31 -20.62 8.26
N ILE A 7 7.09 -21.57 9.18
CA ILE A 7 5.74 -22.06 9.47
C ILE A 7 4.89 -20.92 10.06
N SER A 8 5.41 -20.14 11.01
CA SER A 8 4.68 -19.01 11.60
C SER A 8 4.36 -17.93 10.56
N PHE A 9 5.29 -17.63 9.66
CA PHE A 9 5.08 -16.70 8.55
C PHE A 9 3.96 -17.18 7.61
N ILE A 10 4.04 -18.43 7.14
CA ILE A 10 3.01 -19.00 6.25
C ILE A 10 1.65 -19.02 6.95
N LEU A 11 1.59 -19.39 8.23
CA LEU A 11 0.35 -19.39 9.00
C LEU A 11 -0.23 -17.98 9.17
N ALA A 12 0.61 -16.98 9.47
CA ALA A 12 0.17 -15.59 9.59
C ALA A 12 -0.36 -15.05 8.27
N THR A 13 0.39 -15.22 7.17
CA THR A 13 -0.01 -14.77 5.83
C THR A 13 -1.27 -15.48 5.35
N ALA A 14 -1.36 -16.80 5.53
CA ALA A 14 -2.56 -17.56 5.19
C ALA A 14 -3.76 -17.15 6.06
N GLY A 15 -3.54 -16.87 7.34
CA GLY A 15 -4.54 -16.32 8.24
C GLY A 15 -5.11 -15.02 7.70
N VAL A 16 -4.26 -14.04 7.40
CA VAL A 16 -4.68 -12.75 6.82
C VAL A 16 -5.46 -12.96 5.52
N ALA A 17 -4.99 -13.84 4.63
CA ALA A 17 -5.68 -14.14 3.37
C ALA A 17 -7.09 -14.70 3.60
N ILE A 18 -7.25 -15.65 4.54
CA ILE A 18 -8.54 -16.27 4.88
C ILE A 18 -9.48 -15.25 5.54
N PHE A 19 -8.99 -14.46 6.50
CA PHE A 19 -9.80 -13.44 7.18
C PHE A 19 -10.23 -12.34 6.21
N THR A 20 -9.31 -11.87 5.35
CA THR A 20 -9.61 -10.91 4.28
C THR A 20 -10.72 -11.44 3.39
N TYR A 21 -10.58 -12.67 2.88
CA TYR A 21 -11.58 -13.28 2.03
C TYR A 21 -12.96 -13.38 2.72
N ARG A 22 -13.00 -13.80 3.99
CA ARG A 22 -14.26 -13.91 4.75
C ARG A 22 -14.92 -12.55 4.96
N ILE A 23 -14.16 -11.55 5.38
CA ILE A 23 -14.67 -10.20 5.64
C ILE A 23 -15.18 -9.58 4.35
N VAL A 24 -14.40 -9.61 3.27
CA VAL A 24 -14.77 -9.03 1.97
C VAL A 24 -16.00 -9.73 1.37
N ARG A 25 -16.11 -11.06 1.51
CA ARG A 25 -17.29 -11.81 1.05
C ARG A 25 -18.57 -11.43 1.80
N GLY A 26 -18.45 -11.00 3.06
CA GLY A 26 -19.57 -10.51 3.86
C GLY A 26 -19.98 -9.06 3.58
N MET A 27 -19.19 -8.29 2.82
CA MET A 27 -19.50 -6.91 2.50
C MET A 27 -20.54 -6.79 1.38
N LYS A 28 -21.34 -5.72 1.42
CA LYS A 28 -22.23 -5.36 0.31
C LYS A 28 -21.42 -5.12 -0.96
N LYS A 29 -21.86 -5.67 -2.08
CA LYS A 29 -21.24 -5.47 -3.39
C LYS A 29 -22.00 -4.39 -4.16
N SER A 30 -21.28 -3.56 -4.92
CA SER A 30 -21.91 -2.70 -5.94
C SER A 30 -22.29 -3.52 -7.16
N ASP A 31 -23.41 -3.18 -7.79
CA ASP A 31 -23.84 -3.76 -9.07
C ASP A 31 -22.96 -3.28 -10.24
N ASN A 32 -22.22 -2.16 -10.04
CA ASN A 32 -21.26 -1.65 -11.01
C ASN A 32 -19.88 -2.25 -10.75
N ALA A 33 -19.42 -3.12 -11.66
CA ALA A 33 -18.13 -3.80 -11.55
C ALA A 33 -16.92 -2.85 -11.43
N THR A 34 -16.93 -1.73 -12.16
CA THR A 34 -15.85 -0.73 -12.12
C THR A 34 -15.83 -0.02 -10.76
N GLU A 35 -16.99 0.33 -10.23
CA GLU A 35 -17.10 0.95 -8.91
C GLU A 35 -16.70 -0.03 -7.79
N GLU A 36 -17.15 -1.28 -7.88
CA GLU A 36 -16.77 -2.34 -6.94
C GLU A 36 -15.26 -2.56 -6.93
N TYR A 37 -14.63 -2.60 -8.09
CA TYR A 37 -13.19 -2.84 -8.23
C TYR A 37 -12.34 -1.67 -7.70
N PHE A 38 -12.63 -0.44 -8.13
CA PHE A 38 -11.78 0.72 -7.83
C PHE A 38 -12.11 1.45 -6.53
N THR A 39 -13.36 1.36 -6.03
CA THR A 39 -13.78 2.08 -4.81
C THR A 39 -14.27 1.15 -3.71
N GLY A 40 -14.30 -0.16 -3.97
CA GLY A 40 -14.90 -1.12 -3.05
C GLY A 40 -16.39 -0.90 -2.87
N GLY A 41 -17.08 -0.31 -3.86
CA GLY A 41 -18.51 0.04 -3.73
C GLY A 41 -18.81 0.97 -2.56
N ARG A 42 -17.81 1.73 -2.09
CA ARG A 42 -17.91 2.63 -0.91
C ARG A 42 -18.42 1.93 0.37
N ALA A 43 -18.20 0.62 0.48
CA ALA A 43 -18.68 -0.18 1.61
C ALA A 43 -17.68 -0.27 2.78
N LEU A 44 -16.47 0.27 2.61
CA LEU A 44 -15.41 0.23 3.62
C LEU A 44 -15.72 1.17 4.79
N GLY A 45 -15.76 0.63 6.01
CA GLY A 45 -15.90 1.42 7.24
C GLY A 45 -14.62 2.21 7.57
N TRP A 46 -14.76 3.29 8.33
CA TRP A 46 -13.64 4.19 8.68
C TRP A 46 -12.42 3.48 9.32
N PRO A 47 -12.54 2.42 10.16
CA PRO A 47 -11.35 1.78 10.74
C PRO A 47 -10.50 1.08 9.67
N ILE A 48 -11.14 0.46 8.68
CA ILE A 48 -10.45 -0.23 7.58
C ILE A 48 -9.78 0.79 6.66
N VAL A 49 -10.45 1.92 6.39
CA VAL A 49 -9.87 3.00 5.59
C VAL A 49 -8.66 3.60 6.31
N ALA A 50 -8.78 3.91 7.60
CA ALA A 50 -7.68 4.49 8.37
C ALA A 50 -6.49 3.53 8.51
N GLY A 51 -6.75 2.25 8.81
CA GLY A 51 -5.71 1.22 8.91
C GLY A 51 -4.97 1.00 7.60
N SER A 52 -5.70 0.87 6.48
CA SER A 52 -5.10 0.74 5.16
C SER A 52 -4.30 1.98 4.76
N LEU A 53 -4.79 3.19 5.02
CA LEU A 53 -4.03 4.42 4.71
C LEU A 53 -2.72 4.50 5.51
N LEU A 54 -2.75 4.09 6.78
CA LEU A 54 -1.56 4.04 7.62
C LEU A 54 -0.54 3.02 7.10
N LEU A 55 -0.97 1.80 6.78
CA LEU A 55 -0.04 0.78 6.27
C LEU A 55 0.37 0.95 4.82
N THR A 56 -0.44 1.61 3.99
CA THR A 56 0.00 2.03 2.65
C THR A 56 1.15 3.02 2.75
N ASN A 57 1.17 3.83 3.83
CA ASN A 57 2.27 4.73 4.10
C ASN A 57 3.50 4.01 4.68
N LEU A 58 3.32 3.00 5.54
CA LEU A 58 4.41 2.20 6.12
C LEU A 58 4.76 0.98 5.25
N SER A 59 5.79 1.11 4.42
CA SER A 59 6.26 0.04 3.55
C SER A 59 7.62 -0.54 3.99
N THR A 60 8.11 -1.54 3.24
CA THR A 60 9.45 -2.11 3.45
C THR A 60 10.57 -1.09 3.24
N GLU A 61 10.31 -0.01 2.48
CA GLU A 61 11.22 1.12 2.34
C GLU A 61 11.50 1.76 3.70
N GLN A 62 10.47 2.07 4.49
CA GLN A 62 10.65 2.65 5.82
C GLN A 62 11.21 1.63 6.82
N LEU A 63 10.67 0.41 6.82
CA LEU A 63 11.05 -0.61 7.80
C LEU A 63 12.51 -1.07 7.65
N VAL A 64 13.01 -1.17 6.43
CA VAL A 64 14.35 -1.70 6.14
C VAL A 64 15.29 -0.59 5.68
N GLY A 65 14.86 0.20 4.69
CA GLY A 65 15.68 1.24 4.07
C GLY A 65 15.95 2.40 5.02
N LEU A 66 14.89 3.03 5.54
CA LEU A 66 15.03 4.19 6.42
C LEU A 66 15.71 3.82 7.74
N ASN A 67 15.33 2.70 8.36
CA ASN A 67 16.00 2.20 9.57
C ASN A 67 17.48 1.85 9.30
N GLY A 68 17.79 1.26 8.14
CA GLY A 68 19.17 0.99 7.73
C GLY A 68 19.99 2.27 7.55
N ALA A 69 19.40 3.31 6.96
CA ALA A 69 20.03 4.62 6.81
C ALA A 69 20.30 5.29 8.16
N VAL A 70 19.33 5.27 9.08
CA VAL A 70 19.51 5.82 10.44
C VAL A 70 20.60 5.06 11.20
N PHE A 71 20.68 3.74 11.05
CA PHE A 71 21.73 2.93 11.67
C PHE A 71 23.12 3.26 11.10
N GLY A 72 23.24 3.42 9.78
CA GLY A 72 24.50 3.71 9.10
C GLY A 72 25.01 5.14 9.33
N ASP A 73 24.17 6.14 9.05
CA ASP A 73 24.55 7.56 9.11
C ASP A 73 24.47 8.13 10.54
N LYS A 74 23.86 7.40 11.49
CA LYS A 74 23.58 7.82 12.87
C LYS A 74 22.81 9.14 12.98
N ALA A 75 22.20 9.58 11.88
CA ALA A 75 21.44 10.80 11.80
C ALA A 75 19.93 10.51 11.92
N LEU A 76 19.21 11.37 12.64
CA LEU A 76 17.78 11.19 12.91
C LEU A 76 16.88 11.79 11.81
N VAL A 77 17.42 11.98 10.60
CA VAL A 77 16.70 12.63 9.49
C VAL A 77 15.43 11.84 9.12
N GLY A 78 15.49 10.51 9.13
CA GLY A 78 14.31 9.67 8.89
C GLY A 78 13.23 9.82 9.96
N ILE A 79 13.61 10.00 11.22
CA ILE A 79 12.64 10.23 12.31
C ILE A 79 12.00 11.61 12.16
N ALA A 80 12.78 12.63 11.77
CA ALA A 80 12.24 13.96 11.50
C ALA A 80 11.22 13.94 10.35
N TRP A 81 11.48 13.16 9.31
CA TRP A 81 10.57 12.97 8.17
C TRP A 81 9.22 12.41 8.62
N GLU A 82 9.22 11.30 9.35
CA GLU A 82 7.99 10.65 9.82
C GLU A 82 7.24 11.49 10.86
N ALA A 83 7.95 12.15 11.77
CA ALA A 83 7.34 13.02 12.77
C ALA A 83 6.61 14.21 12.13
N LEU A 84 7.18 14.81 11.07
CA LEU A 84 6.55 15.90 10.33
C LEU A 84 5.39 15.42 9.45
N ALA A 85 5.46 14.20 8.92
CA ALA A 85 4.40 13.60 8.11
C ALA A 85 3.07 13.50 8.87
N ALA A 86 3.10 13.20 10.17
CA ALA A 86 1.90 13.16 11.01
C ALA A 86 1.13 14.50 11.02
N PHE A 87 1.84 15.63 11.16
CA PHE A 87 1.22 16.96 11.13
C PHE A 87 0.66 17.29 9.74
N ALA A 88 1.40 16.96 8.68
CA ALA A 88 0.94 17.14 7.30
C ALA A 88 -0.31 16.30 7.00
N MET A 89 -0.39 15.08 7.53
CA MET A 89 -1.57 14.21 7.43
C MET A 89 -2.80 14.81 8.11
N ILE A 90 -2.64 15.34 9.33
CA ILE A 90 -3.74 16.03 10.04
C ILE A 90 -4.22 17.24 9.24
N ALA A 91 -3.30 18.08 8.75
CA ALA A 91 -3.65 19.22 7.90
C ALA A 91 -4.39 18.78 6.64
N THR A 92 -3.95 17.68 6.01
CA THR A 92 -4.59 17.10 4.82
C THR A 92 -6.01 16.62 5.12
N ALA A 93 -6.18 15.91 6.24
CA ALA A 93 -7.47 15.40 6.68
C ALA A 93 -8.48 16.51 7.02
N LEU A 94 -8.02 17.64 7.57
CA LEU A 94 -8.91 18.75 7.95
C LEU A 94 -9.22 19.69 6.79
N VAL A 95 -8.26 19.96 5.91
CA VAL A 95 -8.40 20.98 4.85
C VAL A 95 -8.84 20.37 3.52
N PHE A 96 -8.19 19.29 3.10
CA PHE A 96 -8.34 18.77 1.73
C PHE A 96 -9.37 17.65 1.64
N LEU A 97 -9.39 16.74 2.63
CA LEU A 97 -10.28 15.58 2.60
C LEU A 97 -11.78 15.95 2.51
N PRO A 98 -12.31 16.95 3.24
CA PRO A 98 -13.72 17.34 3.12
C PRO A 98 -14.08 17.79 1.71
N HIS A 99 -13.17 18.52 1.04
CA HIS A 99 -13.38 19.01 -0.31
C HIS A 99 -13.33 17.87 -1.35
N TYR A 100 -12.39 16.93 -1.19
CA TYR A 100 -12.28 15.77 -2.08
C TYR A 100 -13.49 14.83 -1.96
N LEU A 101 -13.92 14.53 -0.74
CA LEU A 101 -15.08 13.66 -0.51
C LEU A 101 -16.38 14.30 -0.99
N ALA A 102 -16.57 15.61 -0.77
CA ALA A 102 -17.75 16.34 -1.25
C ALA A 102 -17.85 16.39 -2.78
N SER A 103 -16.71 16.40 -3.48
CA SER A 103 -16.66 16.50 -4.94
C SER A 103 -16.93 15.17 -5.66
N GLY A 104 -16.93 14.04 -4.94
CA GLY A 104 -17.27 12.73 -5.48
C GLY A 104 -16.27 12.15 -6.49
N PHE A 105 -15.09 12.75 -6.66
CA PHE A 105 -14.04 12.25 -7.55
C PHE A 105 -13.48 10.92 -7.03
N THR A 106 -13.23 9.99 -7.95
CA THR A 106 -12.62 8.69 -7.64
C THR A 106 -11.10 8.71 -7.69
N THR A 107 -10.50 9.71 -8.34
CA THR A 107 -9.04 9.84 -8.47
C THR A 107 -8.60 11.30 -8.36
N THR A 108 -7.40 11.54 -7.84
CA THR A 108 -6.80 12.89 -7.74
C THR A 108 -6.63 13.56 -9.12
N PRO A 109 -6.17 12.87 -10.19
CA PRO A 109 -6.10 13.48 -11.51
C PRO A 109 -7.46 13.89 -12.09
N ALA A 110 -8.55 13.21 -11.74
CA ALA A 110 -9.90 13.61 -12.17
C ALA A 110 -10.33 14.95 -11.53
N PHE A 111 -9.92 15.20 -10.28
CA PHE A 111 -10.09 16.50 -9.65
C PHE A 111 -9.32 17.59 -10.41
N LEU A 112 -8.07 17.31 -10.79
CA LEU A 112 -7.26 18.25 -11.57
C LEU A 112 -7.83 18.54 -12.95
N GLU A 113 -8.44 17.54 -13.62
CA GLU A 113 -9.15 17.79 -14.88
C GLU A 113 -10.27 18.81 -14.71
N LYS A 114 -11.07 18.69 -13.65
CA LYS A 114 -12.17 19.62 -13.40
C LYS A 114 -11.67 21.03 -13.10
N ARG A 115 -10.53 21.15 -12.41
CA ARG A 115 -9.95 22.43 -12.00
C ARG A 115 -9.17 23.13 -13.11
N PHE A 116 -8.53 22.36 -13.99
CA PHE A 116 -7.64 22.83 -15.05
C PHE A 116 -8.13 22.31 -16.40
N ASP A 117 -7.59 21.20 -16.89
CA ASP A 117 -7.95 20.60 -18.17
C ASP A 117 -7.52 19.12 -18.30
N LYS A 118 -7.89 18.50 -19.41
CA LYS A 118 -7.54 17.11 -19.76
C LYS A 118 -6.03 16.89 -19.93
N THR A 119 -5.32 17.90 -20.41
CA THR A 119 -3.86 17.85 -20.59
C THR A 119 -3.17 17.69 -19.25
N THR A 120 -3.54 18.53 -18.28
CA THR A 120 -3.02 18.49 -16.90
C THR A 120 -3.30 17.14 -16.26
N ARG A 121 -4.52 16.61 -16.39
CA ARG A 121 -4.84 15.25 -15.90
C ARG A 121 -3.90 14.19 -16.47
N SER A 122 -3.67 14.23 -17.79
CA SER A 122 -2.86 13.23 -18.47
C SER A 122 -1.39 13.33 -18.07
N MET A 123 -0.85 14.55 -17.98
CA MET A 123 0.52 14.80 -17.52
C MET A 123 0.73 14.30 -16.09
N VAL A 124 -0.17 14.63 -15.16
CA VAL A 124 -0.05 14.22 -13.76
C VAL A 124 -0.25 12.72 -13.59
N SER A 125 -1.19 12.11 -14.31
CA SER A 125 -1.37 10.65 -14.31
C SER A 125 -0.12 9.93 -14.83
N GLY A 126 0.48 10.45 -15.91
CA GLY A 126 1.73 9.94 -16.46
C GLY A 126 2.89 10.07 -15.48
N LEU A 127 3.03 11.22 -14.81
CA LEU A 127 4.05 11.45 -13.80
C LEU A 127 3.92 10.47 -12.62
N PHE A 128 2.71 10.27 -12.10
CA PHE A 128 2.48 9.31 -11.01
C PHE A 128 2.79 7.88 -11.44
N LEU A 129 2.30 7.46 -12.62
CA LEU A 129 2.55 6.10 -13.11
C LEU A 129 4.05 5.87 -13.32
N PHE A 130 4.75 6.85 -13.91
CA PHE A 130 6.20 6.81 -14.08
C PHE A 130 6.90 6.66 -12.72
N GLY A 131 6.59 7.53 -11.76
CA GLY A 131 7.17 7.48 -10.41
C GLY A 131 6.91 6.15 -9.71
N TYR A 132 5.70 5.59 -9.83
CA TYR A 132 5.40 4.28 -9.26
C TYR A 132 6.24 3.17 -9.89
N VAL A 133 6.34 3.14 -11.22
CA VAL A 133 7.04 2.06 -11.94
C VAL A 133 8.55 2.16 -11.79
N THR A 134 9.13 3.37 -11.79
CA THR A 134 10.59 3.54 -11.83
C THR A 134 11.23 3.76 -10.47
N VAL A 135 10.47 4.28 -9.48
CA VAL A 135 11.01 4.62 -8.16
C VAL A 135 10.39 3.73 -7.10
N LEU A 136 9.07 3.82 -6.90
CA LEU A 136 8.44 3.21 -5.73
C LEU A 136 8.46 1.67 -5.79
N LEU A 137 7.96 1.07 -6.88
CA LEU A 137 7.87 -0.39 -6.98
C LEU A 137 9.25 -1.07 -6.92
N PRO A 138 10.30 -0.60 -7.63
CA PRO A 138 11.63 -1.17 -7.50
C PRO A 138 12.19 -1.10 -6.08
N VAL A 139 12.04 0.04 -5.39
CA VAL A 139 12.54 0.22 -4.02
C VAL A 139 11.82 -0.71 -3.04
N VAL A 140 10.50 -0.81 -3.12
CA VAL A 140 9.70 -1.69 -2.26
C VAL A 140 10.05 -3.16 -2.51
N LEU A 141 10.13 -3.59 -3.77
CA LEU A 141 10.49 -4.98 -4.10
C LEU A 141 11.92 -5.33 -3.68
N TYR A 142 12.87 -4.40 -3.85
CA TYR A 142 14.25 -4.58 -3.44
C TYR A 142 14.40 -4.70 -1.92
N THR A 143 13.87 -3.73 -1.17
CA THR A 143 13.95 -3.70 0.29
C THR A 143 13.18 -4.86 0.93
N GLY A 144 12.01 -5.21 0.39
CA GLY A 144 11.24 -6.38 0.82
C GLY A 144 11.98 -7.70 0.58
N SER A 145 12.67 -7.83 -0.57
CA SER A 145 13.48 -9.02 -0.85
C SER A 145 14.65 -9.17 0.09
N LEU A 146 15.38 -8.07 0.36
CA LEU A 146 16.47 -8.06 1.34
C LEU A 146 15.98 -8.45 2.74
N ALA A 147 14.83 -7.94 3.17
CA ALA A 147 14.25 -8.32 4.46
C ALA A 147 13.95 -9.81 4.54
N LEU A 148 13.28 -10.39 3.53
CA LEU A 148 12.95 -11.82 3.56
C LEU A 148 14.20 -12.71 3.50
N ILE A 149 15.18 -12.36 2.66
CA ILE A 149 16.45 -13.09 2.55
C ILE A 149 17.18 -13.07 3.89
N GLY A 150 17.34 -11.90 4.51
CA GLY A 150 18.03 -11.75 5.79
C GLY A 150 17.27 -12.38 6.97
N MET A 151 15.95 -12.26 7.00
CA MET A 151 15.12 -12.76 8.11
C MET A 151 15.03 -14.29 8.13
N PHE A 152 14.95 -14.93 6.95
CA PHE A 152 14.83 -16.38 6.84
C PHE A 152 16.14 -17.09 6.53
N ASP A 153 17.23 -16.35 6.28
CA ASP A 153 18.52 -16.90 5.85
C ASP A 153 18.35 -17.72 4.56
N LEU A 154 17.73 -17.10 3.55
CA LEU A 154 17.44 -17.74 2.26
C LEU A 154 18.66 -17.68 1.34
N ASP A 155 19.11 -18.84 0.88
CA ASP A 155 20.10 -18.93 -0.20
C ASP A 155 19.41 -18.87 -1.57
N LEU A 156 18.75 -17.73 -1.85
CA LEU A 156 18.05 -17.47 -3.10
C LEU A 156 18.52 -16.16 -3.72
N PRO A 157 18.61 -16.08 -5.06
CA PRO A 157 18.97 -14.84 -5.71
C PRO A 157 17.86 -13.79 -5.54
N LEU A 158 18.26 -12.54 -5.29
CA LEU A 158 17.36 -11.44 -4.95
C LEU A 158 16.23 -11.23 -5.98
N TRP A 159 16.52 -11.37 -7.27
CA TRP A 159 15.52 -11.21 -8.33
C TRP A 159 14.38 -12.26 -8.23
N MET A 160 14.66 -13.46 -7.73
CA MET A 160 13.67 -14.54 -7.60
C MET A 160 12.73 -14.24 -6.43
N VAL A 161 13.26 -13.74 -5.32
CA VAL A 161 12.46 -13.29 -4.17
C VAL A 161 11.62 -12.08 -4.57
N ALA A 162 12.19 -11.10 -5.28
CA ALA A 162 11.47 -9.93 -5.78
C ALA A 162 10.34 -10.31 -6.73
N ALA A 163 10.59 -11.23 -7.69
CA ALA A 163 9.58 -11.73 -8.60
C ALA A 163 8.45 -12.46 -7.84
N THR A 164 8.80 -13.24 -6.81
CA THR A 164 7.81 -13.94 -5.98
C THR A 164 6.92 -12.96 -5.22
N ILE A 165 7.50 -11.93 -4.58
CA ILE A 165 6.74 -10.85 -3.92
C ILE A 165 5.83 -10.14 -4.93
N GLY A 166 6.35 -9.78 -6.11
CA GLY A 166 5.60 -9.08 -7.14
C GLY A 166 4.43 -9.90 -7.70
N ILE A 167 4.64 -11.18 -7.99
CA ILE A 167 3.59 -12.08 -8.51
C ILE A 167 2.53 -12.32 -7.44
N LEU A 168 2.92 -12.68 -6.21
CA LEU A 168 1.96 -12.93 -5.14
C LEU A 168 1.20 -11.66 -4.78
N GLY A 169 1.90 -10.52 -4.63
CA GLY A 169 1.30 -9.23 -4.32
C GLY A 169 0.32 -8.75 -5.39
N SER A 170 0.70 -8.83 -6.66
CA SER A 170 -0.19 -8.44 -7.76
C SER A 170 -1.39 -9.38 -7.90
N SER A 171 -1.21 -10.68 -7.67
CA SER A 171 -2.29 -11.67 -7.86
C SER A 171 -3.53 -11.39 -7.01
N TYR A 172 -3.35 -11.10 -5.71
CA TYR A 172 -4.50 -10.83 -4.84
C TYR A 172 -5.09 -9.43 -5.07
N ALA A 173 -4.26 -8.45 -5.45
CA ALA A 173 -4.73 -7.10 -5.77
C ALA A 173 -5.56 -7.10 -7.07
N ILE A 174 -5.11 -7.80 -8.11
CA ILE A 174 -5.80 -7.92 -9.41
C ILE A 174 -7.12 -8.66 -9.27
N VAL A 175 -7.19 -9.70 -8.44
CA VAL A 175 -8.42 -10.50 -8.28
C VAL A 175 -9.38 -9.89 -7.26
N GLY A 176 -8.87 -9.28 -6.19
CA GLY A 176 -9.68 -8.82 -5.06
C GLY A 176 -10.15 -7.37 -5.12
N GLY A 177 -9.49 -6.52 -5.92
CA GLY A 177 -9.79 -5.08 -5.99
C GLY A 177 -9.54 -4.34 -4.67
N LEU A 178 -10.01 -3.08 -4.58
CA LEU A 178 -9.67 -2.19 -3.47
C LEU A 178 -10.13 -2.73 -2.10
N LYS A 179 -11.27 -3.42 -2.03
CA LYS A 179 -11.79 -4.02 -0.79
C LYS A 179 -10.80 -5.02 -0.18
N SER A 180 -10.28 -5.92 -1.01
CA SER A 180 -9.33 -6.93 -0.55
C SER A 180 -8.03 -6.30 -0.09
N VAL A 181 -7.52 -5.31 -0.84
CA VAL A 181 -6.29 -4.59 -0.47
C VAL A 181 -6.47 -3.87 0.86
N ALA A 182 -7.53 -3.05 1.01
CA ALA A 182 -7.71 -2.27 2.23
C ALA A 182 -7.95 -3.13 3.48
N VAL A 183 -8.69 -4.23 3.34
CA VAL A 183 -8.91 -5.18 4.44
C VAL A 183 -7.61 -5.92 4.77
N SER A 184 -6.87 -6.42 3.77
CA SER A 184 -5.61 -7.11 4.02
C SER A 184 -4.59 -6.19 4.67
N ASP A 185 -4.50 -4.94 4.21
CA ASP A 185 -3.62 -3.94 4.82
C ASP A 185 -4.00 -3.79 6.29
N THR A 186 -5.25 -3.48 6.60
CA THR A 186 -5.69 -3.28 7.99
C THR A 186 -5.40 -4.48 8.90
N LEU A 187 -5.43 -5.71 8.37
CA LEU A 187 -5.13 -6.92 9.13
C LEU A 187 -3.63 -7.21 9.27
N ASN A 188 -2.79 -6.70 8.36
CA ASN A 188 -1.35 -6.88 8.39
C ASN A 188 -0.65 -5.97 9.41
N GLY A 189 -1.31 -4.90 9.85
CA GLY A 189 -0.79 -3.92 10.82
C GLY A 189 -1.28 -4.19 12.22
#